data_AF-A0A388KGA5-F1
#
_entry.id   AF-A0A388KGA5-F1
#
_cell.length_a   1.000
_cell.length_b   1.000
_cell.length_c   1.000
_cell.angle_alpha   90.00
_cell.angle_beta   90.00
_cell.angle_gamma   90.00
#
_symmetry.space_group_name_H-M   'P 1'
#
loop_
_entity.id
_entity.type
_entity.pdbx_description
1 polymer ?
#
loop_
_entity_poly.entity_id
_entity_poly.type
_entity_poly.pdbx_seq_one_letter_code
_entity_poly.pdbx_strand_id
1 'polypeptide(L)'
;MTWVALYQKYGIKAFNGKVSGVYILTSPTCKAQYVGQTKRAANERWKEHLSVCGQARKQTHLYRWWQVFGAESYVLLPIDACSDSELLPLEQLYIRRWSPVLNTTGKQGKGVKTGQRRRGKRERGKGDGLGHASDKVASIVPIRAKIHETGDWSIDVYQLLDSQKAIECRAFSLTFEQGNSWCGGWRAVKAAFGKSKLTIGDQHRELRHCRNYMEEEGIVEVVRLVKWKPKAGPDRKFLCSLYRNHNRMEILRRCDLAVLIRLIKSAGDFQKVASVAFLRRIIVRAIKVNYGWSMNAKLVVRLKFDDRIRLVEVLKLVNDKIEELDIPACLKDVARGMVRIIWVKNPSVVNMLHNKRRYAKAEVLTCTCAGLPYPHVGDHVRFRLHEQEGINPMICHANNVPKLVISDRENLLVQEVAAGFTTWINRGNSEVMVRRSEVWKCMSRNGGEGKNHAAKYLDSKEVEIVKANLEGLVITSLDRNPGETVAMCLKLYFEAMMDTFVLSPGYTIVQEREEDILGKMKSEAKEVGLQQFVRWDKK
;
A
#
# COMPACT_ATOMS: atom_id res chain seq x y z
N MET A 1 32.25 13.67 28.11
CA MET A 1 32.94 14.03 29.37
C MET A 1 34.46 13.91 29.14
N THR A 2 35.25 14.94 29.44
CA THR A 2 36.73 14.86 29.39
C THR A 2 37.21 14.27 30.73
N TRP A 3 38.38 13.63 30.76
CA TRP A 3 39.05 13.22 32.03
C TRP A 3 39.13 14.37 33.04
N VAL A 4 39.15 15.62 32.55
CA VAL A 4 39.05 16.85 33.35
C VAL A 4 37.76 16.90 34.15
N ALA A 5 36.60 16.55 33.58
CA ALA A 5 35.33 16.57 34.29
C ALA A 5 35.24 15.44 35.35
N LEU A 6 35.82 14.26 35.08
CA LEU A 6 35.98 13.22 36.11
C LEU A 6 36.89 13.68 37.24
N TYR A 7 38.01 14.34 36.92
CA TYR A 7 38.91 14.91 37.90
C TYR A 7 38.25 16.02 38.72
N GLN A 8 37.49 16.91 38.09
CA GLN A 8 36.75 17.96 38.80
C GLN A 8 35.72 17.37 39.76
N LYS A 9 35.01 16.31 39.34
CA LYS A 9 33.95 15.69 40.15
C LYS A 9 34.46 14.82 41.29
N TYR A 10 35.53 14.05 41.08
CA TYR A 10 36.02 13.04 42.03
C TYR A 10 37.44 13.31 42.54
N GLY A 11 38.10 14.36 42.06
CA GLY A 11 39.50 14.67 42.36
C GLY A 11 40.46 13.56 41.94
N ILE A 12 41.56 13.45 42.67
CA ILE A 12 42.53 12.35 42.57
C ILE A 12 41.85 10.99 42.83
N LYS A 13 40.70 10.92 43.52
CA LYS A 13 40.01 9.64 43.78
C LYS A 13 39.54 8.95 42.49
N ALA A 14 39.25 9.68 41.41
CA ALA A 14 38.98 9.07 40.10
C ALA A 14 40.17 8.26 39.59
N PHE A 15 41.38 8.75 39.79
CA PHE A 15 42.61 8.16 39.25
C PHE A 15 43.31 7.21 40.23
N ASN A 16 43.00 7.30 41.53
CA ASN A 16 43.39 6.30 42.54
C ASN A 16 42.58 4.99 42.43
N GLY A 17 41.79 4.85 41.36
CA GLY A 17 41.05 3.64 41.02
C GLY A 17 39.91 3.28 41.96
N LYS A 18 39.41 4.21 42.79
CA LYS A 18 38.31 3.96 43.74
C LYS A 18 36.91 4.10 43.11
N VAL A 19 36.83 4.32 41.81
CA VAL A 19 35.58 4.60 41.09
C VAL A 19 35.19 3.38 40.25
N SER A 20 33.94 2.94 40.38
CA SER A 20 33.29 1.99 39.47
C SER A 20 32.73 2.75 38.26
N GLY A 21 32.68 2.09 37.11
CA GLY A 21 32.29 2.77 35.88
C GLY A 21 32.81 2.14 34.59
N VAL A 22 32.82 2.95 33.53
CA VAL A 22 33.36 2.59 32.22
C VAL A 22 34.79 3.15 32.12
N TYR A 23 35.72 2.32 31.67
CA TYR A 23 37.13 2.67 31.46
C TYR A 23 37.58 2.35 30.04
N ILE A 24 38.69 2.98 29.64
CA ILE A 24 39.43 2.68 28.43
C ILE A 24 40.81 2.17 28.79
N LEU A 25 41.24 1.09 28.15
CA LEU A 25 42.63 0.70 28.06
C LEU A 25 43.16 1.30 26.77
N THR A 26 44.10 2.21 26.89
CA THR A 26 44.76 2.86 25.76
C THR A 26 46.26 2.81 25.96
N SER A 27 47.00 2.81 24.88
CA SER A 27 48.46 2.84 24.91
C SER A 27 48.96 4.13 24.26
N PRO A 28 50.01 4.77 24.80
CA PRO A 28 50.66 5.88 24.12
C PRO A 28 51.44 5.41 22.89
N THR A 29 51.90 4.16 22.86
CA THR A 29 52.74 3.60 21.80
C THR A 29 51.92 2.93 20.70
N CYS A 30 50.76 2.36 21.03
CA CYS A 30 49.86 1.76 20.04
C CYS A 30 48.46 2.38 20.03
N LYS A 31 47.92 2.63 18.83
CA LYS A 31 46.58 3.22 18.65
C LYS A 31 45.42 2.26 18.98
N ALA A 32 45.72 1.06 19.46
CA ALA A 32 44.73 0.04 19.76
C ALA A 32 44.10 0.31 21.13
N GLN A 33 42.78 0.45 21.14
CA GLN A 33 42.00 0.77 22.34
C GLN A 33 41.04 -0.35 22.71
N TYR A 34 40.77 -0.49 24.00
CA TYR A 34 39.72 -1.34 24.56
C TYR A 34 38.86 -0.51 25.51
N VAL A 35 37.53 -0.66 25.44
CA VAL A 35 36.59 -0.09 26.40
C VAL A 35 36.03 -1.21 27.26
N GLY A 36 35.98 -1.02 28.57
CA GLY A 36 35.42 -2.00 29.48
C GLY A 36 34.59 -1.35 30.57
N GLN A 37 33.85 -2.16 31.32
CA GLN A 37 33.15 -1.74 32.52
C GLN A 37 33.64 -2.48 33.76
N THR A 38 33.46 -1.87 34.94
CA THR A 38 33.74 -2.48 36.23
C THR A 38 32.76 -2.00 37.30
N LYS A 39 32.22 -2.96 38.07
CA LYS A 39 31.50 -2.68 39.33
C LYS A 39 32.45 -2.41 40.49
N ARG A 40 33.69 -2.88 40.36
CA ARG A 40 34.77 -2.77 41.34
C ARG A 40 35.62 -1.52 41.08
N ALA A 41 36.49 -1.22 42.03
CA ALA A 41 37.59 -0.29 41.86
C ALA A 41 38.38 -0.57 40.57
N ALA A 42 38.66 0.48 39.79
CA ALA A 42 39.42 0.36 38.53
C ALA A 42 40.79 -0.31 38.72
N ASN A 43 41.44 -0.14 39.88
CA ASN A 43 42.72 -0.80 40.20
C ASN A 43 42.56 -2.30 40.41
N GLU A 44 41.47 -2.74 41.05
CA GLU A 44 41.16 -4.16 41.17
C GLU A 44 40.91 -4.75 39.78
N ARG A 45 40.17 -4.02 38.94
CA ARG A 45 39.92 -4.45 37.57
C ARG A 45 41.20 -4.53 36.73
N TRP A 46 42.12 -3.60 36.91
CA TRP A 46 43.43 -3.65 36.26
C TRP A 46 44.23 -4.88 36.69
N LYS A 47 44.30 -5.17 38.00
CA LYS A 47 44.94 -6.39 38.53
C LYS A 47 44.30 -7.67 37.98
N GLU A 48 42.98 -7.70 37.86
CA GLU A 48 42.28 -8.82 37.21
C GLU A 48 42.71 -9.00 35.75
N HIS A 49 42.80 -7.90 34.99
CA HIS A 49 43.26 -7.94 33.61
C HIS A 49 44.70 -8.47 33.51
N LEU A 50 45.61 -8.03 34.39
CA LEU A 50 47.00 -8.51 34.44
C LEU A 50 47.08 -10.00 34.81
N SER A 51 46.33 -10.41 35.83
CA SER A 51 46.27 -11.81 36.29
C SER A 51 45.77 -12.75 35.17
N VAL A 52 44.74 -12.33 34.44
CA VAL A 52 44.22 -13.09 33.30
C VAL A 52 45.20 -13.09 32.11
N CYS A 53 45.98 -12.03 31.90
CA CYS A 53 46.95 -12.00 30.80
C CYS A 53 48.07 -13.04 30.97
N GLY A 54 48.52 -13.28 32.21
CA GLY A 54 49.53 -14.30 32.51
C GLY A 54 48.99 -15.73 32.49
N GLN A 55 47.68 -15.91 32.66
CA GLN A 55 47.02 -17.20 32.58
C GLN A 55 46.46 -17.39 31.16
N ALA A 56 47.06 -18.25 30.32
CA ALA A 56 46.65 -18.50 28.93
C ALA A 56 45.20 -19.03 28.71
N ARG A 57 44.32 -18.92 29.72
CA ARG A 57 42.96 -19.46 29.80
C ARG A 57 41.88 -18.64 29.07
N LYS A 58 42.07 -17.33 28.87
CA LYS A 58 41.07 -16.47 28.17
C LYS A 58 41.66 -15.83 26.92
N GLN A 59 41.32 -16.37 25.75
CA GLN A 59 41.78 -15.84 24.46
C GLN A 59 40.83 -14.79 23.87
N THR A 60 40.61 -13.68 24.58
CA THR A 60 39.97 -12.50 23.96
C THR A 60 40.97 -11.78 23.05
N HIS A 61 40.47 -10.93 22.15
CA HIS A 61 41.33 -10.13 21.27
C HIS A 61 42.28 -9.22 22.07
N LEU A 62 41.80 -8.64 23.18
CA LEU A 62 42.60 -7.85 24.12
C LEU A 62 43.81 -8.65 24.66
N TYR A 63 43.58 -9.84 25.21
CA TYR A 63 44.67 -10.59 25.84
C TYR A 63 45.66 -11.15 24.83
N ARG A 64 45.20 -11.59 23.65
CA ARG A 64 46.10 -11.94 22.54
C ARG A 64 46.95 -10.76 22.10
N TRP A 65 46.35 -9.56 22.07
CA TRP A 65 47.07 -8.35 21.71
C TRP A 65 48.15 -8.01 22.75
N TRP A 66 47.82 -8.12 24.04
CA TRP A 66 48.78 -7.88 25.12
C TRP A 66 49.91 -8.92 25.19
N GLN A 67 49.69 -10.16 24.77
CA GLN A 67 50.77 -11.15 24.63
C GLN A 67 51.84 -10.73 23.61
N VAL A 68 51.47 -9.88 22.64
CA VAL A 68 52.40 -9.41 21.59
C VAL A 68 53.04 -8.07 21.95
N PHE A 69 52.25 -7.13 22.49
CA PHE A 69 52.69 -5.74 22.71
C PHE A 69 53.01 -5.39 24.16
N GLY A 70 52.82 -6.33 25.09
CA GLY A 70 52.95 -6.10 26.53
C GLY A 70 51.74 -5.39 27.13
N ALA A 71 51.34 -5.80 28.34
CA ALA A 71 50.27 -5.14 29.09
C ALA A 71 50.76 -3.82 29.75
N GLU A 72 52.05 -3.73 30.03
CA GLU A 72 52.76 -2.56 30.53
C GLU A 72 52.71 -1.36 29.58
N SER A 73 52.50 -1.62 28.28
CA SER A 73 52.31 -0.60 27.25
C SER A 73 50.95 0.11 27.36
N TYR A 74 50.06 -0.32 28.26
CA TYR A 74 48.70 0.17 28.39
C TYR A 74 48.45 0.86 29.72
N VAL A 75 47.60 1.89 29.67
CA VAL A 75 47.05 2.56 30.85
C VAL A 75 45.54 2.37 30.90
N LEU A 76 45.02 2.08 32.09
CA LEU A 76 43.59 2.08 32.36
C LEU A 76 43.16 3.48 32.79
N LEU A 77 42.28 4.10 32.01
CA LEU A 77 41.74 5.42 32.29
C LEU A 77 40.23 5.31 32.51
N PRO A 78 39.69 5.74 33.66
CA PRO A 78 38.25 5.86 33.83
C PRO A 78 37.72 6.92 32.84
N ILE A 79 36.65 6.61 32.13
CA ILE A 79 35.98 7.52 31.19
C ILE A 79 34.71 8.10 31.81
N ASP A 80 33.98 7.26 32.54
CA ASP A 80 32.67 7.61 33.08
C ASP A 80 32.37 6.85 34.37
N ALA A 81 31.69 7.49 35.31
CA ALA A 81 31.28 6.91 36.58
C ALA A 81 29.75 6.82 36.60
N CYS A 82 29.22 5.62 36.82
CA CYS A 82 27.78 5.36 36.74
C CYS A 82 27.37 4.25 37.70
N SER A 83 26.06 4.11 37.90
CA SER A 83 25.51 3.05 38.75
C SER A 83 25.59 1.69 38.06
N ASP A 84 25.44 0.62 38.85
CA ASP A 84 25.51 -0.76 38.36
C ASP A 84 24.54 -1.08 37.22
N SER A 85 23.35 -0.44 37.21
CA SER A 85 22.33 -0.61 36.17
C SER A 85 22.70 0.08 34.85
N GLU A 86 23.57 1.09 34.90
CA GLU A 86 23.98 1.92 33.77
C GLU A 86 25.28 1.46 33.09
N LEU A 87 26.08 0.63 33.78
CA LEU A 87 27.38 0.18 33.27
C LEU A 87 27.29 -0.38 31.84
N LEU A 88 26.38 -1.34 31.60
CA LEU A 88 26.31 -2.07 30.34
C LEU A 88 25.80 -1.19 29.17
N PRO A 89 24.69 -0.44 29.30
CA PRO A 89 24.28 0.49 28.25
C PRO A 89 25.37 1.53 27.91
N LEU A 90 26.10 2.01 28.91
CA LEU A 90 27.14 3.02 28.74
C LEU A 90 28.39 2.44 28.07
N GLU A 91 28.87 1.26 28.48
CA GLU A 91 29.95 0.53 27.81
C GLU A 91 29.61 0.32 26.32
N GLN A 92 28.40 -0.15 26.02
CA GLN A 92 27.95 -0.37 24.64
C GLN A 92 27.88 0.94 23.84
N LEU A 93 27.54 2.06 24.47
CA LEU A 93 27.54 3.38 23.83
C LEU A 93 28.96 3.78 23.40
N TYR A 94 29.93 3.70 24.31
CA TYR A 94 31.33 4.02 24.03
C TYR A 94 31.91 3.08 22.96
N ILE A 95 31.66 1.77 23.05
CA ILE A 95 32.09 0.80 22.03
C ILE A 95 31.50 1.16 20.66
N ARG A 96 30.20 1.48 20.58
CA ARG A 96 29.54 1.82 19.31
C ARG A 96 30.10 3.12 18.71
N ARG A 97 30.37 4.13 19.53
CA ARG A 97 30.79 5.46 19.08
C ARG A 97 32.27 5.51 18.71
N TRP A 98 33.14 4.92 19.52
CA TRP A 98 34.59 4.93 19.28
C TRP A 98 35.05 3.78 18.39
N SER A 99 34.30 2.67 18.36
CA SER A 99 34.70 1.44 17.66
C SER A 99 36.12 0.96 18.03
N PRO A 100 36.44 0.82 19.33
CA PRO A 100 37.75 0.36 19.79
C PRO A 100 38.09 -1.01 19.20
N VAL A 101 39.29 -1.12 18.62
CA VAL A 101 39.72 -2.31 17.86
C VAL A 101 39.77 -3.57 18.74
N LEU A 102 40.08 -3.43 20.02
CA LEU A 102 40.21 -4.55 20.94
C LEU A 102 38.88 -5.07 21.48
N ASN A 103 37.78 -4.32 21.34
CA ASN A 103 36.42 -4.80 21.64
C ASN A 103 35.78 -5.60 20.52
N THR A 104 36.41 -5.64 19.35
CA THR A 104 35.97 -6.54 18.30
C THR A 104 36.34 -7.95 18.70
N THR A 105 35.44 -8.62 19.44
CA THR A 105 35.49 -10.08 19.53
C THR A 105 35.50 -10.57 18.10
N GLY A 106 36.53 -11.36 17.76
CA GLY A 106 36.75 -11.88 16.42
C GLY A 106 35.47 -12.52 15.91
N LYS A 107 34.62 -11.72 15.25
CA LYS A 107 33.57 -12.19 14.39
C LYS A 107 34.36 -12.88 13.31
N GLN A 108 34.67 -14.17 13.53
CA GLN A 108 35.11 -15.09 12.51
C GLN A 108 34.28 -14.71 11.30
N GLY A 109 34.96 -14.18 10.28
CA GLY A 109 34.30 -13.56 9.15
C GLY A 109 33.32 -14.58 8.64
N LYS A 110 32.02 -14.40 8.90
CA LYS A 110 30.99 -15.16 8.21
C LYS A 110 31.29 -14.89 6.75
N GLY A 111 31.68 -15.96 6.05
CA GLY A 111 32.44 -15.96 4.81
C GLY A 111 32.33 -14.67 4.01
N VAL A 112 33.50 -14.09 3.71
CA VAL A 112 33.65 -12.99 2.76
C VAL A 112 32.88 -13.36 1.49
N LYS A 113 31.66 -12.84 1.36
CA LYS A 113 31.02 -12.71 0.06
C LYS A 113 31.83 -11.66 -0.67
N THR A 114 32.75 -12.12 -1.49
CA THR A 114 33.44 -11.36 -2.54
C THR A 114 32.39 -10.66 -3.39
N GLY A 115 32.12 -9.40 -3.12
CA GLY A 115 31.13 -8.65 -3.89
C GLY A 115 30.53 -7.44 -3.18
N GLN A 116 31.37 -6.67 -2.48
CA GLN A 116 31.24 -5.22 -2.25
C GLN A 116 32.14 -4.88 -1.07
N ARG A 117 33.33 -4.34 -1.36
CA ARG A 117 34.18 -3.69 -0.34
C ARG A 117 33.29 -2.71 0.42
N ARG A 118 33.10 -2.98 1.72
CA ARG A 118 32.34 -2.11 2.59
C ARG A 118 33.07 -0.76 2.62
N ARG A 119 32.47 0.25 1.98
CA ARG A 119 33.00 1.62 1.87
C ARG A 119 33.67 2.07 3.18
N GLY A 120 34.84 2.70 3.07
CA GLY A 120 35.65 3.12 4.22
C GLY A 120 34.88 4.04 5.16
N LYS A 121 35.31 4.18 6.43
CA LYS A 121 34.65 5.07 7.43
C LYS A 121 34.48 6.50 6.87
N ARG A 122 35.46 6.97 6.09
CA ARG A 122 35.47 8.25 5.37
C ARG A 122 34.43 8.34 4.24
N GLU A 123 34.15 7.24 3.56
CA GLU A 123 33.16 7.19 2.47
C GLU A 123 31.73 7.04 2.98
N ARG A 124 31.53 6.50 4.20
CA ARG A 124 30.21 6.40 4.83
C ARG A 124 29.72 7.74 5.38
N GLY A 125 30.63 8.64 5.74
CA GLY A 125 30.29 10.00 6.19
C GLY A 125 29.83 10.92 5.05
N LYS A 126 30.13 10.59 3.79
CA LYS A 126 29.77 11.42 2.63
C LYS A 126 28.31 11.30 2.17
N GLY A 127 27.53 10.36 2.71
CA GLY A 127 26.18 10.04 2.21
C GLY A 127 25.01 10.71 2.93
N ASP A 128 25.21 11.19 4.16
CA ASP A 128 24.20 11.99 4.87
C ASP A 128 24.61 13.46 4.73
N GLY A 129 24.06 14.11 3.70
CA GLY A 129 24.27 15.53 3.46
C GLY A 129 23.79 16.36 4.65
N LEU A 130 24.72 17.13 5.22
CA LEU A 130 24.60 18.52 5.70
C LEU A 130 25.70 18.78 6.74
N GLY A 131 26.62 19.67 6.39
CA GLY A 131 27.58 20.27 7.30
C GLY A 131 28.93 19.54 7.35
N HIS A 132 29.96 20.19 6.80
CA HIS A 132 31.34 20.00 7.24
C HIS A 132 31.47 20.40 8.71
N ALA A 133 31.00 19.56 9.62
CA ALA A 133 31.33 19.68 11.02
C ALA A 133 32.83 19.36 11.16
N SER A 134 33.60 20.35 11.63
CA SER A 134 35.02 20.17 11.93
C SER A 134 35.22 18.89 12.75
N ASP A 135 36.29 18.15 12.47
CA ASP A 135 36.69 16.86 13.05
C ASP A 135 36.95 16.89 14.59
N LYS A 136 36.43 17.88 15.31
CA LYS A 136 36.34 17.84 16.77
C LYS A 136 35.43 16.68 17.14
N VAL A 137 36.03 15.60 17.64
CA VAL A 137 35.33 14.47 18.25
C VAL A 137 34.49 15.04 19.39
N ALA A 138 33.21 15.34 19.08
CA ALA A 138 32.29 15.88 20.06
C ALA A 138 32.27 14.92 21.26
N SER A 139 32.47 15.48 22.46
CA SER A 139 32.49 14.71 23.69
C SER A 139 31.20 13.91 23.81
N ILE A 140 31.29 12.62 24.13
CA ILE A 140 30.10 11.80 24.37
C ILE A 140 29.45 12.30 25.66
N VAL A 141 28.19 12.71 25.55
CA VAL A 141 27.32 13.04 26.68
C VAL A 141 26.06 12.19 26.51
N PRO A 142 25.88 11.13 27.33
CA PRO A 142 24.70 10.28 27.23
C PRO A 142 23.46 11.10 27.58
N ILE A 143 22.40 10.93 26.80
CA ILE A 143 21.10 11.53 27.12
C ILE A 143 20.51 10.76 28.29
N ARG A 144 20.13 11.48 29.34
CA ARG A 144 19.45 10.92 30.50
C ARG A 144 18.01 11.37 30.51
N ALA A 145 17.13 10.50 30.99
CA ALA A 145 15.74 10.83 31.22
C ALA A 145 15.32 10.31 32.59
N LYS A 146 14.47 11.06 33.28
CA LYS A 146 13.76 10.61 34.47
C LYS A 146 12.27 10.84 34.33
N ILE A 147 11.49 10.07 35.08
CA ILE A 147 10.04 10.20 35.13
C ILE A 147 9.70 10.93 36.43
N HIS A 148 8.99 12.05 36.32
CA HIS A 148 8.71 12.97 37.43
C HIS A 148 9.98 13.56 38.09
N GLU A 149 9.79 14.55 38.98
CA GLU A 149 10.89 15.25 39.63
C GLU A 149 11.68 14.35 40.59
N THR A 150 11.02 13.37 41.21
CA THR A 150 11.57 12.48 42.24
C THR A 150 12.19 11.18 41.71
N GLY A 151 12.11 10.92 40.40
CA GLY A 151 12.65 9.70 39.81
C GLY A 151 14.17 9.72 39.62
N ASP A 152 14.78 8.53 39.66
CA ASP A 152 16.18 8.34 39.31
C ASP A 152 16.41 8.60 37.81
N TRP A 153 17.56 9.21 37.50
CA TRP A 153 18.00 9.37 36.13
C TRP A 153 18.33 8.02 35.50
N SER A 154 17.90 7.84 34.24
CA SER A 154 18.22 6.67 33.44
C SER A 154 18.80 7.07 32.08
N ILE A 155 19.94 6.49 31.72
CA ILE A 155 20.49 6.60 30.37
C ILE A 155 19.77 5.73 29.32
N ASP A 156 19.04 4.68 29.74
CA ASP A 156 18.33 3.77 28.83
C ASP A 156 16.86 4.17 28.65
N VAL A 157 16.67 5.23 27.85
CA VAL A 157 15.33 5.76 27.55
C VAL A 157 14.41 4.70 26.94
N TYR A 158 14.95 3.69 26.24
CA TYR A 158 14.11 2.61 25.70
C TYR A 158 13.48 1.78 26.83
N GLN A 159 14.30 1.33 27.79
CA GLN A 159 13.81 0.56 28.92
C GLN A 159 12.90 1.39 29.82
N LEU A 160 13.20 2.69 29.99
CA LEU A 160 12.35 3.62 30.73
C LEU A 160 10.93 3.71 30.13
N LEU A 161 10.82 3.86 28.81
CA LEU A 161 9.53 3.84 28.13
C LEU A 161 8.87 2.46 28.16
N ASP A 162 9.66 1.38 28.13
CA ASP A 162 9.12 0.03 28.14
C ASP A 162 8.57 -0.38 29.50
N SER A 163 9.20 0.05 30.59
CA SER A 163 8.71 -0.17 31.96
C SER A 163 7.39 0.56 32.18
N GLN A 164 7.27 1.81 31.72
CA GLN A 164 6.01 2.56 31.74
C GLN A 164 4.91 1.86 30.94
N LYS A 165 5.27 1.29 29.78
CA LYS A 165 4.30 0.53 29.00
C LYS A 165 3.86 -0.76 29.71
N ALA A 166 4.75 -1.42 30.44
CA ALA A 166 4.49 -2.67 31.15
C ALA A 166 3.50 -2.47 32.32
N ILE A 167 3.60 -1.35 33.04
CA ILE A 167 2.62 -0.95 34.08
C ILE A 167 1.37 -0.27 33.50
N GLU A 168 1.19 -0.33 32.19
CA GLU A 168 0.10 0.31 31.44
C GLU A 168 -0.04 1.83 31.61
N CYS A 169 0.98 2.50 32.13
CA CYS A 169 1.02 3.96 32.23
C CYS A 169 1.11 4.58 30.83
N ARG A 170 0.04 5.29 30.42
CA ARG A 170 -0.07 5.89 29.08
C ARG A 170 0.34 7.35 29.05
N ALA A 171 0.26 8.05 30.19
CA ALA A 171 0.56 9.46 30.28
C ALA A 171 1.44 9.76 31.50
N PHE A 172 2.52 10.51 31.30
CA PHE A 172 3.50 10.87 32.32
C PHE A 172 4.43 11.97 31.80
N SER A 173 5.12 12.66 32.70
CA SER A 173 6.12 13.68 32.35
C SER A 173 7.52 13.08 32.35
N LEU A 174 8.30 13.38 31.31
CA LEU A 174 9.70 13.04 31.18
C LEU A 174 10.55 14.30 31.22
N THR A 175 11.53 14.32 32.12
CA THR A 175 12.57 15.34 32.13
C THR A 175 13.82 14.75 31.48
N PHE A 176 14.35 15.44 30.46
CA PHE A 176 15.58 15.06 29.77
C PHE A 176 16.73 15.96 30.22
N GLU A 177 17.91 15.37 30.44
CA GLU A 177 19.17 16.08 30.64
C GLU A 177 19.86 16.27 29.28
N GLN A 178 20.50 17.43 29.07
CA GLN A 178 21.21 17.74 27.83
C GLN A 178 22.20 16.62 27.45
N GLY A 179 22.15 16.17 26.19
CA GLY A 179 23.03 15.10 25.73
C GLY A 179 23.02 14.91 24.22
N ASN A 180 24.06 14.27 23.70
CA ASN A 180 24.23 14.08 22.25
C ASN A 180 24.26 12.60 21.82
N SER A 181 24.09 11.69 22.78
CA SER A 181 24.33 10.27 22.59
C SER A 181 23.24 9.41 23.24
N TRP A 182 22.47 8.69 22.42
CA TRP A 182 21.40 7.79 22.89
C TRP A 182 21.94 6.40 23.21
N CYS A 183 21.86 5.94 24.47
CA CYS A 183 22.09 4.54 24.82
C CYS A 183 21.05 3.64 24.14
N GLY A 184 21.46 2.49 23.61
CA GLY A 184 20.63 1.65 22.74
C GLY A 184 20.40 2.23 21.33
N GLY A 185 20.42 3.56 21.18
CA GLY A 185 20.35 4.33 19.95
C GLY A 185 18.93 4.81 19.60
N TRP A 186 18.81 6.06 19.15
CA TRP A 186 17.53 6.70 18.79
C TRP A 186 16.67 5.87 17.83
N ARG A 187 17.29 5.14 16.90
CA ARG A 187 16.57 4.29 15.95
C ARG A 187 15.69 3.24 16.64
N ALA A 188 16.14 2.67 17.76
CA ALA A 188 15.36 1.67 18.50
C ALA A 188 14.15 2.32 19.20
N VAL A 189 14.38 3.44 19.88
CA VAL A 189 13.32 4.24 20.53
C VAL A 189 12.30 4.71 19.50
N LYS A 190 12.74 5.34 18.40
CA LYS A 190 11.89 5.76 17.28
C LYS A 190 11.11 4.62 16.64
N ALA A 191 11.72 3.44 16.50
CA ALA A 191 11.03 2.29 15.90
C ALA A 191 9.94 1.71 16.81
N ALA A 192 10.18 1.66 18.11
CA ALA A 192 9.23 1.08 19.06
C ALA A 192 8.18 2.10 19.55
N PHE A 193 8.54 3.35 19.74
CA PHE A 193 7.67 4.35 20.39
C PHE A 193 7.47 5.60 19.54
N GLY A 194 7.89 5.61 18.27
CA GLY A 194 7.86 6.80 17.43
C GLY A 194 6.47 7.39 17.16
N LYS A 195 5.40 6.62 17.37
CA LYS A 195 3.99 7.07 17.23
C LYS A 195 3.38 7.60 18.54
N SER A 196 4.12 7.54 19.65
CA SER A 196 3.66 8.12 20.91
C SER A 196 3.46 9.63 20.75
N LYS A 197 2.37 10.16 21.30
CA LYS A 197 2.03 11.58 21.27
C LYS A 197 2.62 12.28 22.49
N LEU A 198 3.31 13.38 22.23
CA LEU A 198 4.03 14.18 23.21
C LEU A 198 3.50 15.63 23.15
N THR A 199 3.47 16.30 24.29
CA THR A 199 3.28 17.75 24.40
C THR A 199 4.60 18.38 24.82
N ILE A 200 5.03 19.37 24.04
CA ILE A 200 6.26 20.13 24.25
C ILE A 200 5.88 21.60 24.18
N GLY A 201 5.84 22.28 25.33
CA GLY A 201 5.14 23.57 25.45
C GLY A 201 3.69 23.42 24.98
N ASP A 202 3.22 24.31 24.10
CA ASP A 202 1.86 24.27 23.55
C ASP A 202 1.70 23.36 22.32
N GLN A 203 2.74 22.62 21.93
CA GLN A 203 2.75 21.85 20.69
C GLN A 203 2.61 20.35 20.91
N HIS A 204 1.66 19.73 20.20
CA HIS A 204 1.55 18.28 20.12
C HIS A 204 2.37 17.72 18.97
N ARG A 205 3.34 16.85 19.29
CA ARG A 205 4.22 16.21 18.29
C ARG A 205 4.31 14.70 18.54
N GLU A 206 4.72 13.96 17.52
CA GLU A 206 5.04 12.53 17.70
C GLU A 206 6.50 12.36 18.10
N LEU A 207 6.77 11.38 18.97
CA LEU A 207 8.11 11.11 19.48
C LEU A 207 9.18 11.04 18.38
N ARG A 208 8.86 10.44 17.23
CA ARG A 208 9.81 10.33 16.10
C ARG A 208 10.33 11.67 15.53
N HIS A 209 9.68 12.78 15.85
CA HIS A 209 10.00 14.15 15.43
C HIS A 209 10.64 15.00 16.53
N CYS A 210 10.74 14.50 17.77
CA CYS A 210 11.18 15.28 18.93
C CYS A 210 12.65 15.03 19.32
N ARG A 211 13.46 14.45 18.43
CA ARG A 211 14.84 14.06 18.74
C ARG A 211 15.68 15.25 19.22
N ASN A 212 15.70 16.33 18.45
CA ASN A 212 16.56 17.48 18.73
C ASN A 212 16.17 18.15 20.05
N TYR A 213 14.88 18.28 20.31
CA TYR A 213 14.37 18.80 21.57
C TYR A 213 14.81 17.97 22.78
N MET A 214 14.76 16.63 22.67
CA MET A 214 15.23 15.74 23.73
C MET A 214 16.76 15.75 23.90
N GLU A 215 17.52 16.23 22.92
CA GLU A 215 18.98 16.39 22.99
C GLU A 215 19.38 17.72 23.65
N GLU A 216 18.51 18.74 23.61
CA GLU A 216 18.75 20.12 24.07
C GLU A 216 18.35 20.38 25.54
N GLU A 217 17.99 19.35 26.30
CA GLU A 217 17.34 19.43 27.63
C GLU A 217 15.88 19.90 27.54
N GLY A 218 15.02 19.38 28.41
CA GLY A 218 13.63 19.84 28.47
C GLY A 218 12.67 18.87 29.13
N ILE A 219 11.48 19.39 29.42
CA ILE A 219 10.37 18.61 29.97
C ILE A 219 9.41 18.28 28.82
N VAL A 220 9.02 17.02 28.73
CA VAL A 220 8.12 16.51 27.70
C VAL A 220 7.01 15.73 28.37
N GLU A 221 5.77 16.14 28.13
CA GLU A 221 4.62 15.37 28.60
C GLU A 221 4.26 14.31 27.57
N VAL A 222 4.37 13.04 27.96
CA VAL A 222 3.85 11.94 27.16
C VAL A 222 2.33 11.92 27.36
N VAL A 223 1.56 12.30 26.35
CA VAL A 223 0.08 12.26 26.41
C VAL A 223 -0.44 10.84 26.16
N ARG A 224 0.21 10.14 25.22
CA ARG A 224 -0.17 8.77 24.86
C ARG A 224 1.04 7.96 24.44
N LEU A 225 1.49 7.10 25.34
CA LEU A 225 2.52 6.12 25.07
C LEU A 225 1.97 4.97 24.20
N VAL A 226 2.51 4.81 23.00
CA VAL A 226 2.15 3.73 22.07
C VAL A 226 3.40 2.96 21.68
N LYS A 227 3.59 1.77 22.28
CA LYS A 227 4.58 0.81 21.80
C LYS A 227 4.07 0.17 20.51
N TRP A 228 4.64 0.57 19.38
CA TRP A 228 4.53 -0.16 18.13
C TRP A 228 5.19 -1.52 18.28
N LYS A 229 4.37 -2.53 18.60
CA LYS A 229 4.72 -3.93 18.37
C LYS A 229 4.43 -4.19 16.89
N PRO A 230 5.43 -4.54 16.05
CA PRO A 230 5.12 -5.09 14.73
C PRO A 230 4.19 -6.27 14.97
N LYS A 231 2.95 -6.21 14.45
CA LYS A 231 2.02 -7.35 14.52
C LYS A 231 2.69 -8.61 13.93
N ALA A 232 3.56 -8.40 12.96
CA ALA A 232 4.38 -9.40 12.30
C ALA A 232 5.70 -9.75 13.03
N GLY A 233 5.77 -9.90 14.35
CA GLY A 233 7.04 -10.17 15.06
C GLY A 233 7.87 -11.35 14.46
N PRO A 234 7.37 -12.59 14.53
CA PRO A 234 8.00 -13.75 13.88
C PRO A 234 7.83 -13.72 12.35
N ASP A 235 6.66 -13.31 11.87
CA ASP A 235 6.32 -13.30 10.44
C ASP A 235 7.22 -12.35 9.64
N ARG A 236 7.59 -11.18 10.17
CA ARG A 236 8.51 -10.24 9.52
C ARG A 236 9.92 -10.79 9.44
N LYS A 237 10.40 -11.50 10.47
CA LYS A 237 11.70 -12.18 10.41
C LYS A 237 11.68 -13.25 9.31
N PHE A 238 10.60 -14.02 9.22
CA PHE A 238 10.40 -15.00 8.17
C PHE A 238 10.32 -14.36 6.77
N LEU A 239 9.51 -13.32 6.58
CA LEU A 239 9.39 -12.58 5.32
C LEU A 239 10.72 -11.93 4.90
N CYS A 240 11.47 -11.36 5.84
CA CYS A 240 12.83 -10.86 5.59
C CYS A 240 13.77 -11.98 5.15
N SER A 241 13.59 -13.21 5.66
CA SER A 241 14.39 -14.36 5.26
C SER A 241 14.05 -14.85 3.85
N LEU A 242 12.76 -14.81 3.46
CA LEU A 242 12.31 -15.08 2.10
C LEU A 242 12.83 -14.04 1.11
N TYR A 243 12.77 -12.76 1.50
CA TYR A 243 13.28 -11.66 0.68
C TYR A 243 14.79 -11.77 0.43
N ARG A 244 15.56 -12.27 1.40
CA ARG A 244 17.03 -12.41 1.30
C ARG A 244 17.47 -13.68 0.57
N ASN A 245 16.65 -14.73 0.56
CA ASN A 245 17.01 -16.02 -0.01
C ASN A 245 15.83 -16.61 -0.79
N HIS A 246 15.91 -16.54 -2.12
CA HIS A 246 14.88 -17.04 -3.03
C HIS A 246 14.66 -18.55 -2.91
N ASN A 247 15.69 -19.33 -2.55
CA ASN A 247 15.56 -20.79 -2.37
C ASN A 247 14.66 -21.17 -1.17
N ARG A 248 14.37 -20.22 -0.27
CA ARG A 248 13.42 -20.44 0.83
C ARG A 248 11.97 -20.37 0.40
N MET A 249 11.67 -20.05 -0.87
CA MET A 249 10.30 -20.03 -1.38
C MET A 249 9.62 -21.41 -1.29
N GLU A 250 10.38 -22.51 -1.33
CA GLU A 250 9.83 -23.86 -1.11
C GLU A 250 9.19 -24.02 0.28
N ILE A 251 9.61 -23.23 1.27
CA ILE A 251 8.99 -23.27 2.59
C ILE A 251 7.54 -22.78 2.52
N LEU A 252 7.22 -21.81 1.65
CA LEU A 252 5.84 -21.34 1.45
C LEU A 252 4.94 -22.44 0.91
N ARG A 253 5.49 -23.42 0.17
CA ARG A 253 4.71 -24.58 -0.31
C ARG A 253 4.24 -25.50 0.82
N ARG A 254 4.96 -25.49 1.94
CA ARG A 254 4.66 -26.30 3.13
C ARG A 254 3.87 -25.54 4.19
N CYS A 255 3.60 -24.25 3.99
CA CYS A 255 2.83 -23.46 4.94
C CYS A 255 1.34 -23.76 4.80
N ASP A 256 0.66 -23.86 5.95
CA ASP A 256 -0.79 -23.88 5.97
C ASP A 256 -1.38 -22.57 5.41
N LEU A 257 -2.64 -22.65 4.95
CA LEU A 257 -3.33 -21.54 4.32
C LEU A 257 -3.50 -20.34 5.26
N ALA A 258 -3.80 -20.58 6.54
CA ALA A 258 -4.00 -19.51 7.53
C ALA A 258 -2.71 -18.71 7.75
N VAL A 259 -1.55 -19.37 7.77
CA VAL A 259 -0.21 -18.79 7.83
C VAL A 259 0.04 -17.98 6.57
N LEU A 260 -0.24 -18.50 5.37
CA LEU A 260 -0.07 -17.74 4.13
C LEU A 260 -0.91 -16.45 4.11
N ILE A 261 -2.18 -16.50 4.54
CA ILE A 261 -3.04 -15.33 4.67
C ILE A 261 -2.50 -14.33 5.71
N ARG A 262 -2.03 -14.82 6.87
CA ARG A 262 -1.38 -13.99 7.89
C ARG A 262 -0.10 -13.31 7.37
N LEU A 263 0.69 -14.03 6.58
CA LEU A 263 1.89 -13.53 5.93
C LEU A 263 1.58 -12.44 4.89
N ILE A 264 0.48 -12.54 4.13
CA ILE A 264 0.04 -11.47 3.20
C ILE A 264 -0.28 -10.19 3.98
N LYS A 265 -1.00 -10.31 5.09
CA LYS A 265 -1.31 -9.17 5.97
C LYS A 265 -0.01 -8.55 6.51
N SER A 266 0.89 -9.38 7.01
CA SER A 266 2.21 -8.99 7.55
C SER A 266 3.16 -8.38 6.51
N ALA A 267 3.06 -8.79 5.24
CA ALA A 267 3.80 -8.17 4.14
C ALA A 267 3.43 -6.69 3.96
N GLY A 268 2.22 -6.28 4.34
CA GLY A 268 1.77 -4.88 4.34
C GLY A 268 2.51 -3.99 5.34
N ASP A 269 3.16 -4.56 6.36
CA ASP A 269 3.90 -3.80 7.37
C ASP A 269 5.29 -3.34 6.90
N PHE A 270 5.71 -3.72 5.68
CA PHE A 270 6.98 -3.29 5.11
C PHE A 270 6.89 -1.86 4.56
N GLN A 271 7.89 -1.03 4.88
CA GLN A 271 7.91 0.40 4.47
C GLN A 271 8.08 0.61 2.96
N LYS A 272 8.72 -0.31 2.25
CA LYS A 272 9.01 -0.17 0.80
C LYS A 272 7.93 -0.85 -0.03
N VAL A 273 7.25 -0.10 -0.89
CA VAL A 273 6.19 -0.59 -1.79
C VAL A 273 6.66 -1.77 -2.65
N ALA A 274 7.87 -1.70 -3.22
CA ALA A 274 8.44 -2.79 -4.01
C ALA A 274 8.62 -4.09 -3.20
N SER A 275 9.02 -3.99 -1.92
CA SER A 275 9.14 -5.16 -1.04
C SER A 275 7.76 -5.76 -0.71
N VAL A 276 6.75 -4.91 -0.45
CA VAL A 276 5.36 -5.34 -0.21
C VAL A 276 4.84 -6.10 -1.44
N ALA A 277 4.98 -5.51 -2.64
CA ALA A 277 4.49 -6.09 -3.88
C ALA A 277 5.17 -7.42 -4.21
N PHE A 278 6.50 -7.50 -4.04
CA PHE A 278 7.26 -8.74 -4.22
C PHE A 278 6.79 -9.85 -3.27
N LEU A 279 6.72 -9.55 -1.96
CA LEU A 279 6.31 -10.53 -0.95
C LEU A 279 4.86 -11.00 -1.18
N ARG A 280 3.94 -10.08 -1.44
CA ARG A 280 2.55 -10.44 -1.75
C ARG A 280 2.47 -11.32 -2.99
N ARG A 281 3.20 -11.01 -4.06
CA ARG A 281 3.20 -11.81 -5.30
C ARG A 281 3.64 -13.25 -5.04
N ILE A 282 4.74 -13.47 -4.31
CA ILE A 282 5.23 -14.82 -4.04
C ILE A 282 4.28 -15.61 -3.13
N ILE A 283 3.67 -14.97 -2.13
CA ILE A 283 2.73 -15.62 -1.21
C ILE A 283 1.41 -15.94 -1.94
N VAL A 284 0.87 -15.00 -2.72
CA VAL A 284 -0.33 -15.22 -3.54
C VAL A 284 -0.11 -16.35 -4.54
N ARG A 285 1.09 -16.43 -5.15
CA ARG A 285 1.46 -17.54 -6.04
C ARG A 285 1.47 -18.87 -5.28
N ALA A 286 2.01 -18.92 -4.07
CA ALA A 286 1.99 -20.12 -3.24
C ALA A 286 0.55 -20.55 -2.89
N ILE A 287 -0.32 -19.60 -2.53
CA ILE A 287 -1.75 -19.86 -2.28
C ILE A 287 -2.42 -20.47 -3.53
N LYS A 288 -2.20 -19.86 -4.70
CA LYS A 288 -2.79 -20.35 -5.95
C LYS A 288 -2.31 -21.75 -6.31
N VAL A 289 -1.02 -22.03 -6.16
CA VAL A 289 -0.43 -23.33 -6.52
C VAL A 289 -0.87 -24.44 -5.56
N ASN A 290 -0.85 -24.19 -4.25
CA ASN A 290 -1.12 -25.25 -3.27
C ASN A 290 -2.61 -25.46 -2.99
N TYR A 291 -3.43 -24.41 -3.08
CA TYR A 291 -4.83 -24.42 -2.67
C TYR A 291 -5.80 -24.09 -3.81
N GLY A 292 -5.30 -23.92 -5.04
CA GLY A 292 -6.12 -23.56 -6.21
C GLY A 292 -6.74 -22.17 -6.16
N TRP A 293 -6.45 -21.36 -5.12
CA TRP A 293 -7.18 -20.12 -4.86
C TRP A 293 -6.50 -18.88 -5.48
N SER A 294 -7.26 -18.11 -6.26
CA SER A 294 -6.79 -16.88 -6.88
C SER A 294 -7.14 -15.66 -6.02
N MET A 295 -6.16 -15.15 -5.25
CA MET A 295 -6.34 -13.95 -4.40
C MET A 295 -6.67 -12.67 -5.18
N ASN A 296 -6.49 -12.66 -6.50
CA ASN A 296 -6.81 -11.50 -7.36
C ASN A 296 -8.20 -11.60 -8.00
N ALA A 297 -8.85 -12.78 -7.93
CA ALA A 297 -10.16 -12.99 -8.51
C ALA A 297 -11.25 -12.41 -7.58
N LYS A 298 -11.78 -11.25 -7.94
CA LYS A 298 -12.87 -10.59 -7.22
C LYS A 298 -14.20 -11.22 -7.61
N LEU A 299 -15.10 -11.37 -6.64
CA LEU A 299 -16.50 -11.68 -6.93
C LEU A 299 -17.18 -10.39 -7.39
N VAL A 300 -17.58 -10.35 -8.67
CA VAL A 300 -18.21 -9.16 -9.26
C VAL A 300 -19.66 -9.46 -9.57
N VAL A 301 -20.57 -8.85 -8.82
CA VAL A 301 -22.01 -8.94 -9.05
C VAL A 301 -22.45 -7.74 -9.89
N ARG A 302 -23.03 -8.01 -11.06
CA ARG A 302 -23.44 -7.01 -12.05
C ARG A 302 -24.96 -6.84 -11.98
N LEU A 303 -25.42 -5.69 -11.52
CA LEU A 303 -26.84 -5.42 -11.32
C LEU A 303 -27.34 -4.40 -12.34
N LYS A 304 -28.47 -4.65 -13.00
CA LYS A 304 -29.22 -3.62 -13.70
C LYS A 304 -29.73 -2.59 -12.70
N PHE A 305 -29.58 -1.32 -13.04
CA PHE A 305 -29.99 -0.24 -12.15
C PHE A 305 -31.51 -0.29 -11.92
N ASP A 306 -31.90 -0.32 -10.66
CA ASP A 306 -33.27 -0.25 -10.20
C ASP A 306 -33.26 0.44 -8.83
N ASP A 307 -34.02 1.52 -8.70
CA ASP A 307 -34.08 2.35 -7.50
C ASP A 307 -34.66 1.62 -6.28
N ARG A 308 -35.35 0.49 -6.52
CA ARG A 308 -35.88 -0.37 -5.45
C ARG A 308 -34.81 -1.26 -4.81
N ILE A 309 -33.63 -1.41 -5.41
CA ILE A 309 -32.59 -2.31 -4.89
C ILE A 309 -31.76 -1.64 -3.80
N ARG A 310 -31.70 -2.32 -2.64
CA ARG A 310 -30.88 -1.95 -1.50
C ARG A 310 -29.53 -2.65 -1.58
N LEU A 311 -28.50 -1.96 -2.08
CA LEU A 311 -27.15 -2.54 -2.25
C LEU A 311 -26.56 -3.17 -0.99
N VAL A 312 -26.87 -2.60 0.19
CA VAL A 312 -26.40 -3.13 1.48
C VAL A 312 -26.97 -4.53 1.74
N GLU A 313 -28.25 -4.76 1.40
CA GLU A 313 -28.90 -6.05 1.56
C GLU A 313 -28.42 -7.06 0.51
N VAL A 314 -28.15 -6.59 -0.72
CA VAL A 314 -27.49 -7.44 -1.74
C VAL A 314 -26.10 -7.88 -1.26
N LEU A 315 -25.33 -6.98 -0.66
CA LEU A 315 -24.01 -7.32 -0.12
C LEU A 315 -24.09 -8.33 1.02
N LYS A 316 -25.09 -8.20 1.91
CA LYS A 316 -25.36 -9.21 2.97
C LYS A 316 -25.69 -10.56 2.35
N LEU A 317 -26.64 -10.61 1.41
CA LEU A 317 -27.00 -11.82 0.69
C LEU A 317 -25.77 -12.49 0.04
N VAL A 318 -24.95 -11.71 -0.67
CA VAL A 318 -23.72 -12.24 -1.29
C VAL A 318 -22.75 -12.77 -0.23
N ASN A 319 -22.60 -12.10 0.91
CA ASN A 319 -21.76 -12.58 2.00
C ASN A 319 -22.32 -13.86 2.64
N ASP A 320 -23.63 -13.96 2.84
CA ASP A 320 -24.28 -15.18 3.35
C ASP A 320 -24.04 -16.35 2.39
N LYS A 321 -24.13 -16.11 1.07
CA LYS A 321 -23.77 -17.11 0.04
C LYS A 321 -22.29 -17.47 0.04
N ILE A 322 -21.39 -16.57 0.41
CA ILE A 322 -19.97 -16.91 0.61
C ILE A 322 -19.80 -17.80 1.86
N GLU A 323 -20.61 -17.60 2.91
CA GLU A 323 -20.57 -18.44 4.11
C GLU A 323 -21.10 -19.85 3.86
N GLU A 324 -22.02 -20.03 2.91
CA GLU A 324 -22.52 -21.35 2.49
C GLU A 324 -21.50 -22.15 1.66
N LEU A 325 -20.48 -21.52 1.09
CA LEU A 325 -19.46 -22.21 0.30
C LEU A 325 -18.53 -23.06 1.17
N ASP A 326 -18.15 -24.22 0.63
CA ASP A 326 -17.09 -25.08 1.18
C ASP A 326 -15.71 -24.51 0.88
N ILE A 327 -15.44 -23.33 1.45
CA ILE A 327 -14.14 -22.67 1.38
C ILE A 327 -13.60 -22.49 2.81
N PRO A 328 -12.28 -22.61 3.03
CA PRO A 328 -11.70 -22.42 4.36
C PRO A 328 -12.09 -21.07 4.98
N ALA A 329 -12.41 -21.05 6.27
CA ALA A 329 -12.90 -19.85 6.98
C ALA A 329 -11.99 -18.62 6.80
N CYS A 330 -10.66 -18.81 6.78
CA CYS A 330 -9.70 -17.73 6.56
C CYS A 330 -9.78 -17.09 5.16
N LEU A 331 -10.33 -17.81 4.16
CA LEU A 331 -10.60 -17.30 2.82
C LEU A 331 -11.98 -16.66 2.70
N LYS A 332 -12.97 -17.06 3.52
CA LYS A 332 -14.28 -16.40 3.56
C LYS A 332 -14.14 -14.92 3.87
N ASP A 333 -13.36 -14.56 4.89
CA ASP A 333 -13.04 -13.16 5.23
C ASP A 333 -12.44 -12.38 4.07
N VAL A 334 -11.53 -13.02 3.33
CA VAL A 334 -10.87 -12.42 2.18
C VAL A 334 -11.85 -12.23 1.03
N ALA A 335 -12.67 -13.24 0.74
CA ALA A 335 -13.68 -13.21 -0.29
C ALA A 335 -14.71 -12.11 -0.04
N ARG A 336 -15.24 -12.01 1.19
CA ARG A 336 -16.17 -10.95 1.62
C ARG A 336 -15.58 -9.56 1.42
N GLY A 337 -14.32 -9.36 1.80
CA GLY A 337 -13.60 -8.10 1.59
C GLY A 337 -13.29 -7.77 0.13
N MET A 338 -13.47 -8.72 -0.79
CA MET A 338 -13.22 -8.59 -2.23
C MET A 338 -14.49 -8.53 -3.08
N VAL A 339 -15.67 -8.62 -2.48
CA VAL A 339 -16.94 -8.49 -3.18
C VAL A 339 -17.03 -7.11 -3.81
N ARG A 340 -17.44 -7.06 -5.07
CA ARG A 340 -17.71 -5.83 -5.79
C ARG A 340 -19.07 -5.91 -6.45
N ILE A 341 -19.97 -5.03 -6.06
CA ILE A 341 -21.26 -4.86 -6.71
C ILE A 341 -21.14 -3.67 -7.66
N ILE A 342 -21.53 -3.84 -8.93
CA ILE A 342 -21.50 -2.78 -9.93
C ILE A 342 -22.84 -2.64 -10.63
N TRP A 343 -23.24 -1.39 -10.86
CA TRP A 343 -24.36 -1.08 -11.72
C TRP A 343 -23.98 -1.26 -13.18
N VAL A 344 -24.80 -2.02 -13.90
CA VAL A 344 -24.77 -2.10 -15.35
C VAL A 344 -25.73 -1.03 -15.87
N LYS A 345 -25.24 -0.23 -16.81
CA LYS A 345 -26.04 0.79 -17.48
C LYS A 345 -27.28 0.13 -18.11
N ASN A 346 -28.45 0.67 -17.82
CA ASN A 346 -29.67 0.30 -18.53
C ASN A 346 -29.61 0.83 -19.98
N PRO A 347 -30.31 0.22 -20.93
CA PRO A 347 -30.39 0.75 -22.29
C PRO A 347 -30.87 2.21 -22.27
N SER A 348 -30.13 3.11 -22.92
CA SER A 348 -30.60 4.48 -23.15
C SER A 348 -31.57 4.53 -24.33
N VAL A 349 -32.28 5.64 -24.50
CA VAL A 349 -33.19 5.85 -25.63
C VAL A 349 -32.49 5.58 -26.96
N VAL A 350 -31.26 6.07 -27.15
CA VAL A 350 -30.45 5.77 -28.35
C VAL A 350 -30.29 4.27 -28.60
N ASN A 351 -30.07 3.47 -27.54
CA ASN A 351 -29.86 2.03 -27.68
C ASN A 351 -31.16 1.29 -28.02
N MET A 352 -32.30 1.83 -27.59
CA MET A 352 -33.62 1.23 -27.82
C MET A 352 -34.19 1.63 -29.19
N LEU A 353 -34.01 2.89 -29.56
CA LEU A 353 -34.68 3.54 -30.69
C LEU A 353 -33.84 3.57 -31.96
N HIS A 354 -32.53 3.86 -31.90
CA HIS A 354 -31.73 4.07 -33.11
C HIS A 354 -31.47 2.75 -33.84
N ASN A 355 -31.76 2.73 -35.14
CA ASN A 355 -31.64 1.55 -36.00
C ASN A 355 -30.67 1.77 -37.16
N LYS A 356 -29.98 2.92 -37.24
CA LYS A 356 -29.07 3.28 -38.34
C LYS A 356 -28.03 2.22 -38.70
N ARG A 357 -27.47 1.50 -37.72
CA ARG A 357 -26.48 0.43 -37.95
C ARG A 357 -27.03 -0.73 -38.78
N ARG A 358 -28.34 -1.00 -38.68
CA ARG A 358 -29.02 -2.02 -39.49
C ARG A 358 -29.05 -1.61 -40.95
N TYR A 359 -29.29 -0.33 -41.23
CA TYR A 359 -29.46 0.20 -42.59
C TYR A 359 -28.17 0.66 -43.26
N ALA A 360 -27.15 1.05 -42.49
CA ALA A 360 -25.84 1.45 -43.01
C ALA A 360 -25.10 0.33 -43.79
N LYS A 361 -25.56 -0.92 -43.70
CA LYS A 361 -25.01 -2.08 -44.43
C LYS A 361 -25.81 -2.47 -45.67
N ALA A 362 -26.95 -1.83 -45.93
CA ALA A 362 -27.77 -2.18 -47.07
C ALA A 362 -27.16 -1.60 -48.35
N GLU A 363 -27.08 -2.42 -49.40
CA GLU A 363 -26.54 -2.01 -50.71
C GLU A 363 -27.48 -1.05 -51.44
N VAL A 364 -28.79 -1.24 -51.27
CA VAL A 364 -29.84 -0.40 -51.84
C VAL A 364 -30.94 -0.24 -50.81
N LEU A 365 -31.42 0.98 -50.63
CA LEU A 365 -32.59 1.30 -49.83
C LEU A 365 -33.62 2.05 -50.67
N THR A 366 -34.78 1.43 -50.88
CA THR A 366 -35.90 2.05 -51.60
C THR A 366 -36.73 2.92 -50.67
N CYS A 367 -37.40 3.92 -51.23
CA CYS A 367 -38.33 4.76 -50.47
C CYS A 367 -39.56 3.94 -50.04
N THR A 368 -39.88 3.98 -48.75
CA THR A 368 -41.10 3.38 -48.17
C THR A 368 -41.95 4.42 -47.44
N CYS A 369 -41.62 5.70 -47.55
CA CYS A 369 -42.23 6.75 -46.74
C CYS A 369 -43.47 7.40 -47.39
N ALA A 370 -43.83 6.99 -48.61
CA ALA A 370 -45.01 7.50 -49.29
C ALA A 370 -46.28 7.19 -48.49
N GLY A 371 -47.07 8.23 -48.20
CA GLY A 371 -48.32 8.12 -47.43
C GLY A 371 -48.15 8.08 -45.91
N LEU A 372 -46.92 8.18 -45.38
CA LEU A 372 -46.73 8.32 -43.93
C LEU A 372 -47.14 9.72 -43.45
N PRO A 373 -47.75 9.85 -42.26
CA PRO A 373 -48.31 11.12 -41.75
C PRO A 373 -47.25 12.07 -41.14
N TYR A 374 -45.99 11.96 -41.56
CA TYR A 374 -44.86 12.70 -40.96
C TYR A 374 -44.42 13.88 -41.82
N PRO A 375 -43.71 14.88 -41.26
CA PRO A 375 -43.18 15.99 -42.05
C PRO A 375 -42.24 15.52 -43.17
N HIS A 376 -42.40 16.11 -44.36
CA HIS A 376 -41.60 15.83 -45.54
C HIS A 376 -40.67 16.99 -45.86
N VAL A 377 -39.48 16.67 -46.35
CA VAL A 377 -38.53 17.61 -46.94
C VAL A 377 -38.27 17.14 -48.37
N GLY A 378 -38.84 17.84 -49.35
CA GLY A 378 -39.00 17.30 -50.72
C GLY A 378 -40.02 16.15 -50.72
N ASP A 379 -39.72 15.07 -51.44
CA ASP A 379 -40.61 13.89 -51.56
C ASP A 379 -40.38 12.84 -50.46
N HIS A 380 -39.60 13.16 -49.43
CA HIS A 380 -39.16 12.21 -48.43
C HIS A 380 -39.38 12.69 -46.99
N VAL A 381 -39.83 11.77 -46.13
CA VAL A 381 -39.97 12.02 -44.69
C VAL A 381 -38.61 12.35 -44.08
N ARG A 382 -38.54 13.46 -43.36
CA ARG A 382 -37.39 13.86 -42.54
C ARG A 382 -37.85 14.87 -41.49
N PHE A 383 -37.63 14.53 -40.23
CA PHE A 383 -37.96 15.43 -39.11
C PHE A 383 -37.11 15.11 -37.89
N ARG A 384 -36.90 16.11 -37.04
CA ARG A 384 -36.30 15.91 -35.72
C ARG A 384 -37.38 15.36 -34.79
N LEU A 385 -37.01 14.41 -33.93
CA LEU A 385 -38.00 13.73 -33.09
C LEU A 385 -38.76 14.69 -32.16
N HIS A 386 -38.15 15.83 -31.80
CA HIS A 386 -38.78 16.86 -30.97
C HIS A 386 -39.78 17.75 -31.71
N GLU A 387 -39.78 17.74 -33.05
CA GLU A 387 -40.75 18.46 -33.89
C GLU A 387 -42.08 17.71 -33.97
N GLN A 388 -42.10 16.41 -33.63
CA GLN A 388 -43.30 15.59 -33.68
C GLN A 388 -44.15 15.79 -32.42
N GLU A 389 -45.39 16.24 -32.62
CA GLU A 389 -46.36 16.40 -31.54
C GLU A 389 -46.70 15.05 -30.89
N GLY A 390 -46.94 15.08 -29.58
CA GLY A 390 -47.32 13.90 -28.80
C GLY A 390 -46.15 13.00 -28.35
N ILE A 391 -44.90 13.31 -28.73
CA ILE A 391 -43.72 12.58 -28.21
C ILE A 391 -43.30 13.18 -26.87
N ASN A 392 -43.10 12.32 -25.87
CA ASN A 392 -42.58 12.72 -24.57
C ASN A 392 -41.19 13.40 -24.75
N PRO A 393 -41.00 14.65 -24.27
CA PRO A 393 -39.73 15.37 -24.43
C PRO A 393 -38.49 14.62 -23.91
N MET A 394 -38.65 13.69 -22.95
CA MET A 394 -37.54 12.87 -22.46
C MET A 394 -37.04 11.86 -23.50
N ILE A 395 -37.86 11.43 -24.46
CA ILE A 395 -37.47 10.53 -25.55
C ILE A 395 -36.60 11.28 -26.57
N CYS A 396 -36.85 12.57 -26.76
CA CYS A 396 -36.12 13.40 -27.71
C CYS A 396 -34.62 13.52 -27.37
N HIS A 397 -34.25 13.32 -26.10
CA HIS A 397 -32.86 13.31 -25.65
C HIS A 397 -32.29 11.89 -25.60
N ALA A 398 -31.49 11.54 -26.60
CA ALA A 398 -31.06 10.17 -26.89
C ALA A 398 -30.26 9.49 -25.74
N ASN A 399 -29.58 10.29 -24.91
CA ASN A 399 -28.80 9.79 -23.78
C ASN A 399 -29.63 9.51 -22.52
N ASN A 400 -30.92 9.87 -22.50
CA ASN A 400 -31.79 9.54 -21.39
C ASN A 400 -31.93 8.03 -21.24
N VAL A 401 -32.11 7.58 -20.00
CA VAL A 401 -32.21 6.17 -19.65
C VAL A 401 -33.62 5.94 -19.12
N PRO A 402 -34.49 5.24 -19.87
CA PRO A 402 -35.82 4.91 -19.41
C PRO A 402 -35.77 4.10 -18.11
N LYS A 403 -36.75 4.32 -17.24
CA LYS A 403 -36.98 3.47 -16.07
C LYS A 403 -37.41 2.11 -16.58
N LEU A 404 -36.59 1.09 -16.30
CA LEU A 404 -36.85 -0.26 -16.75
C LEU A 404 -37.90 -0.88 -15.84
N VAL A 405 -39.13 -1.02 -16.34
CA VAL A 405 -40.23 -1.66 -15.60
C VAL A 405 -40.11 -3.18 -15.77
N ILE A 406 -39.32 -3.81 -14.90
CA ILE A 406 -39.20 -5.27 -14.85
C ILE A 406 -40.25 -5.77 -13.87
N SER A 407 -41.28 -6.45 -14.41
CA SER A 407 -42.37 -7.05 -13.63
C SER A 407 -41.82 -8.07 -12.61
N ASP A 408 -40.82 -8.85 -13.01
CA ASP A 408 -40.20 -9.87 -12.18
C ASP A 408 -38.75 -9.52 -11.79
N ARG A 409 -38.58 -8.31 -11.23
CA ARG A 409 -37.24 -7.80 -10.89
C ARG A 409 -36.48 -8.69 -9.92
N GLU A 410 -37.20 -9.36 -9.02
CA GLU A 410 -36.64 -10.30 -8.05
C GLU A 410 -35.96 -11.48 -8.72
N ASN A 411 -36.62 -12.12 -9.69
CA ASN A 411 -36.01 -13.22 -10.43
C ASN A 411 -34.81 -12.77 -11.27
N LEU A 412 -34.85 -11.56 -11.84
CA LEU A 412 -33.66 -11.01 -12.50
C LEU A 412 -32.51 -10.82 -11.49
N LEU A 413 -32.79 -10.30 -10.29
CA LEU A 413 -31.76 -10.10 -9.26
C LEU A 413 -31.20 -11.44 -8.76
N VAL A 414 -32.03 -12.48 -8.65
CA VAL A 414 -31.59 -13.87 -8.41
C VAL A 414 -30.56 -14.29 -9.48
N GLN A 415 -30.89 -14.11 -10.76
CA GLN A 415 -30.01 -14.47 -11.87
C GLN A 415 -28.72 -13.66 -11.88
N GLU A 416 -28.78 -12.35 -11.60
CA GLU A 416 -27.62 -11.46 -11.56
C GLU A 416 -26.61 -11.84 -10.46
N VAL A 417 -27.12 -12.19 -9.27
CA VAL A 417 -26.27 -12.67 -8.16
C VAL A 417 -25.68 -14.04 -8.49
N ALA A 418 -26.49 -14.98 -8.98
CA ALA A 418 -26.04 -16.31 -9.38
C ALA A 418 -25.00 -16.28 -10.51
N ALA A 419 -25.17 -15.39 -11.50
CA ALA A 419 -24.20 -15.17 -12.58
C ALA A 419 -22.87 -14.60 -12.04
N GLY A 420 -22.94 -13.72 -11.04
CA GLY A 420 -21.76 -13.22 -10.33
C GLY A 420 -20.94 -14.36 -9.72
N PHE A 421 -21.59 -15.30 -9.03
CA PHE A 421 -20.91 -16.49 -8.51
C PHE A 421 -20.41 -17.40 -9.62
N THR A 422 -21.21 -17.67 -10.65
CA THR A 422 -20.84 -18.57 -11.77
C THR A 422 -19.54 -18.14 -12.45
N THR A 423 -19.34 -16.83 -12.63
CA THR A 423 -18.14 -16.26 -13.26
C THR A 423 -16.93 -16.16 -12.31
N TRP A 424 -17.11 -16.42 -11.01
CA TRP A 424 -16.05 -16.31 -10.01
C TRP A 424 -15.25 -17.61 -9.91
N ILE A 425 -14.01 -17.59 -10.42
CA ILE A 425 -13.13 -18.79 -10.49
C ILE A 425 -12.86 -19.46 -9.14
N ASN A 426 -12.97 -18.72 -8.03
CA ASN A 426 -12.73 -19.25 -6.69
C ASN A 426 -13.94 -19.97 -6.09
N ARG A 427 -15.10 -20.01 -6.77
CA ARG A 427 -16.27 -20.77 -6.30
C ARG A 427 -16.01 -22.28 -6.23
N GLY A 428 -15.00 -22.76 -6.96
CA GLY A 428 -14.74 -24.19 -7.14
C GLY A 428 -15.87 -24.85 -7.93
N ASN A 429 -16.25 -26.05 -7.52
CA ASN A 429 -17.35 -26.81 -8.13
C ASN A 429 -18.71 -26.56 -7.46
N SER A 430 -18.74 -25.74 -6.40
CA SER A 430 -19.98 -25.47 -5.67
C SER A 430 -20.93 -24.64 -6.53
N GLU A 431 -22.17 -25.12 -6.63
CA GLU A 431 -23.26 -24.37 -7.22
C GLU A 431 -23.89 -23.49 -6.14
N VAL A 432 -24.06 -22.20 -6.45
CA VAL A 432 -24.66 -21.24 -5.52
C VAL A 432 -26.11 -21.02 -5.92
N MET A 433 -27.01 -21.60 -5.13
CA MET A 433 -28.45 -21.39 -5.32
C MET A 433 -28.88 -20.13 -4.57
N VAL A 434 -29.43 -19.17 -5.32
CA VAL A 434 -30.04 -17.95 -4.77
C VAL A 434 -31.54 -18.09 -4.89
N ARG A 435 -32.26 -17.99 -3.77
CA ARG A 435 -33.71 -18.13 -3.75
C ARG A 435 -34.39 -16.77 -3.80
N ARG A 436 -35.58 -16.74 -4.41
CA ARG A 436 -36.41 -15.53 -4.49
C ARG A 436 -36.73 -14.93 -3.12
N SER A 437 -36.98 -15.77 -2.11
CA SER A 437 -37.26 -15.34 -0.73
C SER A 437 -36.08 -14.62 -0.05
N GLU A 438 -34.85 -14.90 -0.46
CA GLU A 438 -33.65 -14.23 0.06
C GLU A 438 -33.49 -12.85 -0.59
N VAL A 439 -33.73 -12.78 -1.90
CA VAL A 439 -33.70 -11.55 -2.70
C VAL A 439 -34.83 -10.59 -2.34
N TRP A 440 -35.96 -11.09 -1.83
CA TRP A 440 -37.07 -10.26 -1.34
C TRP A 440 -36.60 -9.18 -0.35
N LYS A 441 -35.63 -9.51 0.53
CA LYS A 441 -35.03 -8.54 1.46
C LYS A 441 -34.13 -7.51 0.77
N CYS A 442 -33.68 -7.76 -0.44
CA CYS A 442 -32.89 -6.80 -1.20
C CYS A 442 -33.73 -5.67 -1.82
N MET A 443 -35.06 -5.83 -1.85
CA MET A 443 -35.99 -4.88 -2.46
C MET A 443 -36.62 -3.95 -1.41
N SER A 444 -36.81 -2.69 -1.77
CA SER A 444 -37.55 -1.71 -0.98
C SER A 444 -39.06 -1.96 -1.09
N ARG A 445 -39.70 -2.29 0.03
CA ARG A 445 -41.17 -2.47 0.13
C ARG A 445 -41.97 -1.18 -0.07
N ASN A 446 -41.34 -0.05 0.25
CA ASN A 446 -42.01 1.25 0.37
C ASN A 446 -41.81 2.14 -0.86
N GLY A 447 -41.59 1.55 -2.04
CA GLY A 447 -41.88 2.24 -3.29
C GLY A 447 -43.39 2.40 -3.43
N GLY A 448 -44.01 3.11 -2.49
CA GLY A 448 -45.37 3.57 -2.64
C GLY A 448 -45.39 4.38 -3.91
N GLU A 449 -45.96 3.80 -4.96
CA GLU A 449 -46.39 4.50 -6.15
C GLU A 449 -47.46 5.49 -5.71
N GLY A 450 -47.05 6.55 -5.02
CA GLY A 450 -47.86 7.74 -4.91
C GLY A 450 -48.20 8.10 -6.35
N LYS A 451 -49.50 8.19 -6.66
CA LYS A 451 -50.07 8.36 -8.01
C LYS A 451 -49.44 9.50 -8.83
N ASN A 452 -48.62 10.35 -8.21
CA ASN A 452 -47.88 11.44 -8.84
C ASN A 452 -46.48 11.08 -9.39
N HIS A 453 -46.02 9.82 -9.31
CA HIS A 453 -44.69 9.45 -9.80
C HIS A 453 -44.57 9.20 -11.32
N ALA A 454 -45.70 8.99 -12.02
CA ALA A 454 -45.71 8.71 -13.46
C ALA A 454 -45.11 9.85 -14.30
N ALA A 455 -45.25 11.11 -13.86
CA ALA A 455 -44.75 12.26 -14.62
C ALA A 455 -43.22 12.46 -14.55
N LYS A 456 -42.51 11.77 -13.66
CA LYS A 456 -41.08 12.06 -13.40
C LYS A 456 -40.10 11.19 -14.18
N TYR A 457 -40.53 10.05 -14.69
CA TYR A 457 -39.65 9.06 -15.31
C TYR A 457 -40.18 8.64 -16.67
N LEU A 458 -39.25 8.42 -17.61
CA LEU A 458 -39.57 7.87 -18.92
C LEU A 458 -39.79 6.35 -18.81
N ASP A 459 -40.96 5.84 -19.18
CA ASP A 459 -41.19 4.39 -19.27
C ASP A 459 -40.53 3.83 -20.54
N SER A 460 -39.84 2.71 -20.39
CA SER A 460 -39.39 1.88 -21.52
C SER A 460 -40.47 1.58 -22.56
N LYS A 461 -41.74 1.38 -22.15
CA LYS A 461 -42.85 1.11 -23.08
C LYS A 461 -43.17 2.29 -23.99
N GLU A 462 -43.07 3.52 -23.48
CA GLU A 462 -43.27 4.73 -24.31
C GLU A 462 -42.22 4.80 -25.43
N VAL A 463 -40.97 4.43 -25.14
CA VAL A 463 -39.90 4.38 -26.15
C VAL A 463 -40.18 3.31 -27.20
N GLU A 464 -40.66 2.13 -26.80
CA GLU A 464 -41.02 1.06 -27.75
C GLU A 464 -42.25 1.44 -28.60
N ILE A 465 -43.23 2.16 -28.05
CA ILE A 465 -44.37 2.69 -28.83
C ILE A 465 -43.88 3.68 -29.89
N VAL A 466 -43.02 4.64 -29.52
CA VAL A 466 -42.44 5.58 -30.48
C VAL A 466 -41.63 4.84 -31.56
N LYS A 467 -40.87 3.81 -31.16
CA LYS A 467 -40.12 2.97 -32.11
C LYS A 467 -41.03 2.23 -33.08
N ALA A 468 -42.14 1.67 -32.61
CA ALA A 468 -43.11 0.97 -33.45
C ALA A 468 -43.82 1.93 -34.41
N ASN A 469 -44.19 3.13 -33.94
CA ASN A 469 -44.81 4.16 -34.79
C ASN A 469 -43.86 4.61 -35.92
N LEU A 470 -42.55 4.63 -35.65
CA LEU A 470 -41.52 5.02 -36.63
C LEU A 470 -40.95 3.82 -37.41
N GLU A 471 -41.65 2.68 -37.41
CA GLU A 471 -41.25 1.52 -38.21
C GLU A 471 -41.20 1.88 -39.71
N GLY A 472 -40.22 1.34 -40.42
CA GLY A 472 -39.95 1.69 -41.82
C GLY A 472 -39.13 2.97 -42.02
N LEU A 473 -38.81 3.73 -40.96
CA LEU A 473 -37.90 4.87 -41.02
C LEU A 473 -36.52 4.54 -40.42
N VAL A 474 -35.50 5.31 -40.84
CA VAL A 474 -34.18 5.31 -40.20
C VAL A 474 -34.16 6.32 -39.08
N ILE A 475 -33.81 5.86 -37.88
CA ILE A 475 -33.67 6.69 -36.70
C ILE A 475 -32.18 6.76 -36.33
N THR A 476 -31.64 7.98 -36.36
CA THR A 476 -30.22 8.26 -36.12
C THR A 476 -30.02 9.51 -35.26
N SER A 477 -28.88 9.57 -34.59
CA SER A 477 -28.36 10.80 -33.99
C SER A 477 -27.93 11.81 -35.07
N LEU A 478 -28.04 13.10 -34.77
CA LEU A 478 -27.37 14.15 -35.54
C LEU A 478 -25.86 14.18 -35.26
N ASP A 479 -25.05 14.33 -36.30
CA ASP A 479 -23.58 14.20 -36.23
C ASP A 479 -22.93 15.16 -35.21
N ARG A 480 -23.33 16.44 -35.26
CA ARG A 480 -22.83 17.48 -34.34
C ARG A 480 -23.63 17.62 -33.04
N ASN A 481 -24.72 16.87 -32.89
CA ASN A 481 -25.56 16.88 -31.71
C ASN A 481 -26.05 15.46 -31.39
N PRO A 482 -25.23 14.60 -30.77
CA PRO A 482 -25.56 13.19 -30.57
C PRO A 482 -26.73 12.99 -29.59
N GLY A 483 -27.11 14.02 -28.83
CA GLY A 483 -28.29 14.00 -27.98
C GLY A 483 -29.60 14.11 -28.75
N GLU A 484 -29.55 14.63 -29.98
CA GLU A 484 -30.74 14.87 -30.80
C GLU A 484 -30.95 13.74 -31.80
N THR A 485 -32.22 13.32 -31.93
CA THR A 485 -32.63 12.20 -32.78
C THR A 485 -33.40 12.72 -33.99
N VAL A 486 -33.08 12.20 -35.18
CA VAL A 486 -33.79 12.45 -36.44
C VAL A 486 -34.35 11.14 -36.97
N ALA A 487 -35.60 11.19 -37.42
CA ALA A 487 -36.23 10.14 -38.20
C ALA A 487 -36.27 10.57 -39.67
N MET A 488 -35.90 9.68 -40.58
CA MET A 488 -35.88 9.97 -42.01
C MET A 488 -36.17 8.74 -42.87
N CYS A 489 -36.59 8.98 -44.11
CA CYS A 489 -36.78 7.96 -45.12
C CYS A 489 -35.49 7.14 -45.36
N LEU A 490 -35.65 5.85 -45.61
CA LEU A 490 -34.58 4.91 -45.95
C LEU A 490 -33.76 5.38 -47.15
N LYS A 491 -34.43 5.81 -48.23
CA LYS A 491 -33.76 6.34 -49.44
C LYS A 491 -32.93 7.59 -49.12
N LEU A 492 -33.51 8.54 -48.40
CA LEU A 492 -32.81 9.78 -48.03
C LEU A 492 -31.58 9.51 -47.15
N TYR A 493 -31.69 8.56 -46.21
CA TYR A 493 -30.54 8.12 -45.41
C TYR A 493 -29.45 7.48 -46.27
N PHE A 494 -29.82 6.63 -47.22
CA PHE A 494 -28.88 6.00 -48.13
C PHE A 494 -28.14 7.01 -49.01
N GLU A 495 -28.88 7.92 -49.66
CA GLU A 495 -28.29 9.00 -50.46
C GLU A 495 -27.32 9.84 -49.62
N ALA A 496 -27.74 10.25 -48.41
CA ALA A 496 -26.85 11.00 -47.52
C ALA A 496 -25.59 10.20 -47.14
N MET A 497 -25.70 8.90 -46.88
CA MET A 497 -24.55 8.04 -46.57
C MET A 497 -23.63 7.86 -47.80
N MET A 498 -24.21 7.67 -48.99
CA MET A 498 -23.46 7.57 -50.25
C MET A 498 -22.72 8.86 -50.53
N ASP A 499 -23.39 10.01 -50.50
CA ASP A 499 -22.79 11.31 -50.78
C ASP A 499 -21.69 11.67 -49.77
N THR A 500 -21.92 11.37 -48.49
CA THR A 500 -20.98 11.75 -47.42
C THR A 500 -19.74 10.84 -47.37
N PHE A 501 -19.91 9.53 -47.59
CA PHE A 501 -18.84 8.56 -47.33
C PHE A 501 -18.34 7.82 -48.58
N VAL A 502 -19.21 7.49 -49.53
CA VAL A 502 -18.85 6.61 -50.67
C VAL A 502 -18.47 7.43 -51.90
N LEU A 503 -19.26 8.44 -52.23
CA LEU A 503 -19.10 9.34 -53.37
C LEU A 503 -18.32 10.60 -53.02
N SER A 504 -18.00 10.80 -51.75
CA SER A 504 -17.21 11.95 -51.32
C SER A 504 -15.80 11.88 -51.92
N PRO A 505 -15.29 12.96 -52.54
CA PRO A 505 -13.98 12.97 -53.18
C PRO A 505 -12.82 12.78 -52.19
N GLY A 506 -13.09 12.90 -50.89
CA GLY A 506 -12.12 12.62 -49.83
C GLY A 506 -11.91 11.13 -49.53
N TYR A 507 -12.70 10.25 -50.14
CA TYR A 507 -12.57 8.80 -50.00
C TYR A 507 -12.21 8.17 -51.34
N THR A 508 -11.46 7.06 -51.29
CA THR A 508 -11.11 6.26 -52.46
C THR A 508 -11.62 4.86 -52.23
N ILE A 509 -12.33 4.31 -53.21
CA ILE A 509 -12.80 2.93 -53.17
C ILE A 509 -11.58 2.03 -53.39
N VAL A 510 -11.29 1.17 -52.41
CA VAL A 510 -10.20 0.21 -52.48
C VAL A 510 -10.79 -1.20 -52.46
N GLN A 511 -10.43 -2.03 -53.43
CA GLN A 511 -10.87 -3.43 -53.52
C GLN A 511 -9.97 -4.40 -52.74
N GLU A 512 -8.81 -3.93 -52.28
CA GLU A 512 -7.87 -4.69 -51.45
C GLU A 512 -8.48 -5.01 -50.08
N ARG A 513 -8.05 -6.12 -49.47
CA ARG A 513 -8.53 -6.50 -48.13
C ARG A 513 -8.00 -5.52 -47.09
N GLU A 514 -8.80 -5.30 -46.04
CA GLU A 514 -8.43 -4.41 -44.92
C GLU A 514 -7.05 -4.75 -44.33
N GLU A 515 -6.72 -6.04 -44.24
CA GLU A 515 -5.43 -6.54 -43.75
C GLU A 515 -4.25 -6.08 -44.61
N ASP A 516 -4.42 -6.11 -45.94
CA ASP A 516 -3.40 -5.74 -46.91
C ASP A 516 -3.17 -4.21 -46.87
N ILE A 517 -4.26 -3.44 -46.80
CA ILE A 517 -4.23 -1.97 -46.66
C ILE A 517 -3.55 -1.58 -45.33
N LEU A 518 -3.96 -2.19 -44.21
CA LEU A 518 -3.35 -1.91 -42.90
C LEU A 518 -1.88 -2.30 -42.87
N GLY A 519 -1.50 -3.39 -43.55
CA GLY A 519 -0.11 -3.80 -43.73
C GLY A 519 0.69 -2.74 -44.48
N LYS A 520 0.16 -2.27 -45.62
CA LYS A 520 0.77 -1.20 -46.42
C LYS A 520 0.90 0.11 -45.64
N MET A 521 -0.15 0.56 -44.98
CA MET A 521 -0.11 1.78 -44.15
C MET A 521 0.87 1.67 -42.98
N LYS A 522 1.00 0.49 -42.35
CA LYS A 522 2.00 0.25 -41.29
C LYS A 522 3.43 0.31 -41.82
N SER A 523 3.66 -0.23 -43.02
CA SER A 523 4.96 -0.18 -43.69
C SER A 523 5.31 1.26 -44.10
N GLU A 524 4.40 1.98 -44.75
CA GLU A 524 4.60 3.38 -45.12
C GLU A 524 4.84 4.27 -43.88
N ALA A 525 4.04 4.12 -42.83
CA ALA A 525 4.25 4.86 -41.58
C ALA A 525 5.60 4.53 -40.92
N LYS A 526 6.12 3.31 -41.11
CA LYS A 526 7.46 2.93 -40.66
C LYS A 526 8.55 3.57 -41.50
N GLU A 527 8.41 3.53 -42.81
CA GLU A 527 9.36 4.10 -43.77
C GLU A 527 9.50 5.61 -43.61
N VAL A 528 8.40 6.32 -43.30
CA VAL A 528 8.40 7.77 -43.07
C VAL A 528 8.71 8.13 -41.59
N GLY A 529 8.98 7.14 -40.72
CA GLY A 529 9.34 7.38 -39.31
C GLY A 529 8.17 7.88 -38.43
N LEU A 530 6.93 7.69 -38.87
CA LEU A 530 5.73 8.14 -38.17
C LEU A 530 5.18 7.12 -37.15
N GLN A 531 5.82 5.97 -36.98
CA GLN A 531 5.36 4.92 -36.06
C GLN A 531 5.13 5.38 -34.61
N GLN A 532 5.85 6.39 -34.14
CA GLN A 532 5.66 6.95 -32.79
C GLN A 532 4.38 7.76 -32.63
N PHE A 533 3.79 8.24 -33.74
CA PHE A 533 2.58 9.06 -33.75
C PHE A 533 1.31 8.26 -34.05
N VAL A 534 1.44 7.07 -34.62
CA VAL A 534 0.29 6.22 -34.97
C VAL A 534 0.02 5.19 -33.87
N ARG A 535 -1.21 5.16 -33.36
CA ARG A 535 -1.69 4.09 -32.48
C ARG A 535 -2.52 3.11 -33.30
N TRP A 536 -1.98 1.91 -33.48
CA TRP A 536 -2.69 0.79 -34.09
C TRP A 536 -3.46 0.03 -33.01
N ASP A 537 -4.77 -0.13 -33.18
CA ASP A 537 -5.53 -1.03 -32.33
C ASP A 537 -5.06 -2.48 -32.54
N LYS A 538 -4.81 -3.17 -31.44
CA LYS A 538 -4.56 -4.62 -31.43
C LYS A 538 -5.91 -5.32 -31.43
N LYS A 539 -6.59 -5.34 -32.58
CA LYS A 539 -7.78 -6.18 -32.76
C LYS A 539 -7.37 -7.61 -33.09
#